data_AF-A0A2V3XWB6-F1
#
_entry.id   AF-A0A2V3XWB6-F1
#
_cell.length_a   1.000
_cell.length_b   1.000
_cell.length_c   1.000
_cell.angle_alpha   90.00
_cell.angle_beta   90.00
_cell.angle_gamma   90.00
#
_symmetry.space_group_name_H-M   'P 1'
#
loop_
_entity.id
_entity.type
_entity.pdbx_description
1 polymer ?
#
loop_
_entity_poly.entity_id
_entity_poly.type
_entity_poly.pdbx_seq_one_letter_code
_entity_poly.pdbx_strand_id
1 'polypeptide(L)'
;MFGSSKGATTEALEKLVQKGKWDKIKKSYLNSDSETKVHLAEACASAVGDDSSNVLMALLDSPEDEVKVAALKSLAKVGNDHCVSRIQQMIASVPADKTALRGEIQNTLQALRGKQ
;
A
#
# COMPACT_ATOMS: atom_id res chain seq x y z
N MET A 1 34.09 4.13 0.60
CA MET A 1 32.99 3.16 0.44
C MET A 1 31.71 3.95 0.26
N PHE A 2 31.25 4.17 -0.97
CA PHE A 2 29.98 4.87 -1.23
C PHE A 2 28.84 3.88 -0.98
N GLY A 3 28.31 3.90 0.24
CA GLY A 3 27.05 3.23 0.58
C GLY A 3 25.89 3.98 -0.04
N SER A 4 25.66 3.80 -1.33
CA SER A 4 24.36 4.10 -1.91
C SER A 4 23.41 3.02 -1.42
N SER A 5 22.70 3.31 -0.34
CA SER A 5 21.46 2.64 0.05
C SER A 5 20.51 2.71 -1.15
N LYS A 6 20.64 1.76 -2.08
CA LYS A 6 19.71 1.59 -3.18
C LYS A 6 18.42 1.09 -2.57
N GLY A 7 17.50 2.00 -2.26
CA GLY A 7 16.09 1.68 -2.14
C GLY A 7 15.67 0.83 -3.34
N ALA A 8 14.79 -0.14 -3.12
CA ALA A 8 14.35 -0.98 -4.23
C ALA A 8 13.49 -0.14 -5.18
N THR A 9 13.74 -0.26 -6.48
CA THR A 9 12.93 0.43 -7.50
C THR A 9 11.59 -0.27 -7.67
N THR A 10 10.58 0.47 -8.12
CA THR A 10 9.23 -0.06 -8.39
C THR A 10 9.29 -1.27 -9.34
N GLU A 11 10.08 -1.25 -10.40
CA GLU A 11 10.16 -2.36 -11.37
C GLU A 11 10.75 -3.64 -10.76
N ALA A 12 11.71 -3.50 -9.83
CA ALA A 12 12.29 -4.64 -9.14
C ALA A 12 11.26 -5.29 -8.20
N LEU A 13 10.47 -4.46 -7.51
CA LEU A 13 9.41 -4.89 -6.61
C LEU A 13 8.23 -5.50 -7.38
N GLU A 14 7.84 -4.91 -8.51
CA GLU A 14 6.81 -5.47 -9.42
C GLU A 14 7.17 -6.88 -9.87
N LYS A 15 8.43 -7.11 -10.27
CA LYS A 15 8.89 -8.46 -10.62
C LYS A 15 8.79 -9.44 -9.46
N LEU A 16 8.97 -9.01 -8.21
CA LEU A 16 8.79 -9.87 -7.04
C LEU A 16 7.31 -10.15 -6.76
N VAL A 17 6.47 -9.13 -6.90
CA VAL A 17 5.01 -9.19 -6.77
C VAL A 17 4.42 -10.17 -7.79
N GLN A 18 4.75 -9.99 -9.07
CA GLN A 18 4.29 -10.87 -10.16
C GLN A 18 4.78 -12.32 -10.02
N LYS A 19 5.96 -12.51 -9.42
CA LYS A 19 6.51 -13.85 -9.12
C LYS A 19 5.97 -14.46 -7.82
N GLY A 20 5.06 -13.76 -7.13
CA GLY A 20 4.48 -14.22 -5.86
C GLY A 20 5.50 -14.38 -4.74
N LYS A 21 6.59 -13.59 -4.73
CA LYS A 21 7.65 -13.67 -3.71
C LYS A 21 7.27 -12.94 -2.41
N TRP A 22 6.07 -13.21 -1.92
CA TRP A 22 5.44 -12.49 -0.80
C TRP A 22 6.21 -12.61 0.51
N ASP A 23 6.82 -13.76 0.81
CA ASP A 23 7.63 -13.93 2.02
C ASP A 23 8.86 -13.01 2.03
N LYS A 24 9.53 -12.89 0.88
CA LYS A 24 10.65 -11.96 0.72
C LYS A 24 10.16 -10.52 0.84
N ILE A 25 9.01 -10.23 0.23
CA ILE A 25 8.44 -8.88 0.26
C ILE A 25 8.16 -8.44 1.70
N LYS A 26 7.44 -9.27 2.44
CA LYS A 26 7.06 -9.01 3.83
C LYS A 26 8.28 -8.87 4.75
N LYS A 27 9.31 -9.71 4.56
CA LYS A 27 10.53 -9.68 5.40
C LYS A 27 11.47 -8.52 5.08
N SER A 28 11.58 -8.11 3.82
CA SER A 28 12.64 -7.20 3.38
C SER A 28 12.20 -5.76 3.15
N TYR A 29 10.90 -5.51 2.87
CA TYR A 29 10.46 -4.19 2.39
C TYR A 29 9.33 -3.56 3.22
N LEU A 30 8.63 -4.29 4.11
CA LEU A 30 7.64 -3.66 4.99
C LEU A 30 8.25 -2.71 6.02
N ASN A 31 9.51 -2.96 6.39
CA ASN A 31 10.25 -2.16 7.39
C ASN A 31 11.39 -1.33 6.76
N SER A 32 11.37 -1.11 5.44
CA SER A 32 12.35 -0.26 4.75
C SER A 32 12.09 1.23 4.99
N ASP A 33 12.87 2.09 4.33
CA ASP A 33 12.59 3.52 4.20
C ASP A 33 11.25 3.78 3.50
N SER A 34 10.71 4.99 3.69
CA SER A 34 9.40 5.40 3.18
C SER A 34 9.33 5.38 1.65
N GLU A 35 10.40 5.78 0.96
CA GLU A 35 10.50 5.74 -0.51
C GLU A 35 10.33 4.30 -1.02
N THR A 36 11.06 3.35 -0.46
CA THR A 36 10.95 1.93 -0.83
C THR A 36 9.56 1.37 -0.51
N LYS A 37 8.92 1.79 0.59
CA LYS A 37 7.53 1.39 0.90
C LYS A 37 6.53 1.97 -0.10
N VAL A 38 6.72 3.20 -0.58
CA VAL A 38 5.91 3.80 -1.64
C VAL A 38 6.05 2.99 -2.93
N HIS A 39 7.28 2.69 -3.36
CA HIS A 39 7.52 1.84 -4.53
C HIS A 39 6.90 0.44 -4.37
N LEU A 40 6.92 -0.12 -3.15
CA LEU A 40 6.28 -1.40 -2.86
C LEU A 40 4.75 -1.30 -3.02
N ALA A 41 4.13 -0.26 -2.47
CA ALA A 41 2.70 -0.04 -2.61
C ALA A 41 2.31 0.07 -4.08
N GLU A 42 3.04 0.85 -4.87
CA GLU A 42 2.80 1.00 -6.31
C GLU A 42 2.94 -0.33 -7.04
N ALA A 43 4.00 -1.09 -6.74
CA ALA A 43 4.24 -2.39 -7.35
C ALA A 43 3.09 -3.40 -7.08
N CYS A 44 2.54 -3.38 -5.88
CA CYS A 44 1.39 -4.22 -5.50
C CYS A 44 0.13 -3.92 -6.34
N ALA A 45 0.01 -2.74 -6.94
CA ALA A 45 -1.11 -2.43 -7.86
C ALA A 45 -1.09 -3.28 -9.15
N SER A 46 0.00 -3.99 -9.44
CA SER A 46 0.13 -4.86 -10.61
C SER A 46 -0.39 -6.29 -10.40
N ALA A 47 -0.73 -6.68 -9.16
CA ALA A 47 -1.21 -8.02 -8.85
C ALA A 47 -2.52 -7.97 -8.04
N VAL A 48 -3.58 -8.53 -8.62
CA VAL A 48 -4.86 -8.74 -7.93
C VAL A 48 -4.78 -10.02 -7.11
N GLY A 49 -5.12 -9.93 -5.83
CA GLY A 49 -5.17 -11.08 -4.92
C GLY A 49 -4.98 -10.71 -3.46
N ASP A 50 -5.25 -11.67 -2.58
CA ASP A 50 -5.22 -11.46 -1.13
C ASP A 50 -3.82 -11.12 -0.63
N ASP A 51 -2.77 -11.73 -1.16
CA ASP A 51 -1.40 -11.41 -0.73
C ASP A 51 -1.01 -9.95 -1.03
N SER A 52 -1.39 -9.45 -2.20
CA SER A 52 -1.17 -8.04 -2.57
C SER A 52 -1.94 -7.12 -1.63
N SER A 53 -3.23 -7.42 -1.42
CA SER A 53 -4.09 -6.68 -0.50
C SER A 53 -3.56 -6.70 0.93
N ASN A 54 -3.04 -7.83 1.41
CA ASN A 54 -2.46 -7.99 2.73
C ASN A 54 -1.19 -7.15 2.93
N VAL A 55 -0.31 -7.11 1.92
CA VAL A 55 0.88 -6.24 1.95
C VAL A 55 0.46 -4.77 1.97
N LEU A 56 -0.48 -4.38 1.12
CA LEU A 56 -1.00 -3.01 1.07
C LEU A 56 -1.67 -2.60 2.38
N MET A 57 -2.44 -3.49 3.01
CA MET A 57 -3.06 -3.24 4.32
C MET A 57 -2.00 -3.05 5.41
N ALA A 58 -0.91 -3.83 5.40
CA ALA A 58 0.19 -3.64 6.35
C ALA A 58 0.88 -2.27 6.16
N LEU A 59 0.98 -1.78 4.92
CA LEU A 59 1.55 -0.45 4.64
C LEU A 59 0.69 0.70 5.20
N LEU A 60 -0.62 0.50 5.39
CA LEU A 60 -1.49 1.52 6.03
C LEU A 60 -1.13 1.80 7.50
N ASP A 61 -0.43 0.87 8.16
CA ASP A 61 0.05 1.03 9.54
C ASP A 61 1.37 1.81 9.63
N SER A 62 1.95 2.20 8.49
CA SER A 62 3.17 3.03 8.44
C SER A 62 2.94 4.39 9.12
N PRO A 63 3.95 5.02 9.74
CA PRO A 63 3.78 6.37 10.29
C PRO A 63 3.65 7.43 9.19
N GLU A 64 4.25 7.21 8.02
CA GLU A 64 4.32 8.18 6.94
C GLU A 64 3.02 8.25 6.12
N ASP A 65 2.49 9.46 5.92
CA ASP A 65 1.25 9.65 5.18
C ASP A 65 1.41 9.36 3.68
N GLU A 66 2.59 9.59 3.10
CA GLU A 66 2.89 9.27 1.69
C GLU A 66 2.76 7.77 1.40
N VAL A 67 3.22 6.93 2.32
CA VAL A 67 3.12 5.47 2.22
C VAL A 67 1.67 5.03 2.29
N LYS A 68 0.88 5.62 3.21
CA LYS A 68 -0.56 5.36 3.31
C LYS A 68 -1.30 5.74 2.04
N VAL A 69 -1.02 6.91 1.49
CA VAL A 69 -1.64 7.39 0.25
C VAL A 69 -1.33 6.47 -0.91
N ALA A 70 -0.06 6.06 -1.08
CA ALA A 70 0.33 5.11 -2.12
C ALA A 70 -0.40 3.76 -1.94
N ALA A 71 -0.45 3.24 -0.71
CA ALA A 71 -1.14 1.99 -0.42
C ALA A 71 -2.66 2.06 -0.71
N LEU A 72 -3.31 3.16 -0.34
CA LEU A 72 -4.73 3.41 -0.63
C LEU A 72 -5.02 3.46 -2.13
N LYS A 73 -4.20 4.19 -2.90
CA LYS A 73 -4.32 4.25 -4.37
C LYS A 73 -4.18 2.88 -5.02
N SER A 74 -3.27 2.06 -4.53
CA SER A 74 -3.11 0.69 -5.00
C SER A 74 -4.29 -0.20 -4.60
N LEU A 75 -4.78 -0.10 -3.37
CA LEU A 75 -5.98 -0.81 -2.91
C LEU A 75 -7.22 -0.43 -3.71
N ALA A 76 -7.37 0.83 -4.13
CA ALA A 76 -8.46 1.24 -5.01
C ALA A 76 -8.46 0.44 -6.33
N LYS A 77 -7.28 0.05 -6.83
CA LYS A 77 -7.10 -0.73 -8.07
C LYS A 77 -7.24 -2.24 -7.87
N VAL A 78 -6.60 -2.81 -6.86
CA VAL A 78 -6.50 -4.29 -6.70
C VAL A 78 -7.20 -4.86 -5.48
N GLY A 79 -7.66 -4.01 -4.56
CA GLY A 79 -8.32 -4.43 -3.33
C GLY A 79 -9.71 -5.03 -3.56
N ASN A 80 -10.17 -5.73 -2.53
CA ASN A 80 -11.44 -6.45 -2.47
C ASN A 80 -12.30 -5.99 -1.28
N ASP A 81 -13.46 -6.61 -1.10
CA ASP A 81 -14.42 -6.27 -0.03
C ASP A 81 -13.82 -6.38 1.38
N HIS A 82 -12.84 -7.26 1.60
CA HIS A 82 -12.15 -7.37 2.89
C HIS A 82 -11.42 -6.07 3.28
N CYS A 83 -10.92 -5.32 2.30
CA CYS A 83 -10.22 -4.07 2.53
C CYS A 83 -11.16 -2.96 3.02
N VAL A 84 -12.44 -3.02 2.68
CA VAL A 84 -13.44 -1.98 2.96
C VAL A 84 -13.58 -1.75 4.48
N SER A 85 -13.74 -2.81 5.27
CA SER A 85 -13.89 -2.70 6.73
C SER A 85 -12.67 -2.05 7.37
N ARG A 86 -11.47 -2.48 6.98
CA ARG A 86 -10.20 -1.97 7.53
C ARG A 86 -9.99 -0.49 7.21
N ILE A 87 -10.29 -0.08 5.98
CA ILE A 87 -10.16 1.31 5.51
C ILE A 87 -11.22 2.21 6.16
N GLN A 88 -12.44 1.71 6.39
CA GLN A 88 -13.46 2.43 7.15
C GLN A 88 -13.03 2.68 8.60
N GLN A 89 -12.38 1.72 9.26
CA GLN A 89 -11.85 1.94 10.61
C GLN A 89 -10.71 2.97 10.62
N MET A 90 -9.91 3.02 9.56
CA MET A 90 -8.80 3.97 9.43
C MET A 90 -9.26 5.43 9.47
N ILE A 91 -10.38 5.78 8.81
CA ILE A 91 -10.87 7.18 8.78
C ILE A 91 -11.21 7.72 10.19
N ALA A 92 -11.58 6.83 11.12
CA ALA A 92 -11.88 7.19 12.50
C ALA A 92 -10.61 7.49 13.31
N SER A 93 -9.49 6.85 12.97
CA SER A 93 -8.19 7.08 13.60
C SER A 93 -7.39 8.24 12.99
N VAL A 94 -7.72 8.66 11.77
CA VAL A 94 -6.98 9.73 11.07
C VAL A 94 -7.46 11.10 11.55
N PRO A 95 -6.58 11.97 12.07
CA PRO A 95 -6.91 13.33 12.49
C PRO A 95 -7.62 14.15 11.41
N ALA A 96 -8.53 15.04 11.82
CA ALA A 96 -9.40 15.81 10.91
C ALA A 96 -8.64 16.81 10.01
N ASP A 97 -7.47 17.27 10.46
CA ASP A 97 -6.56 18.16 9.75
C ASP A 97 -5.83 17.49 8.58
N LYS A 98 -5.73 16.16 8.56
CA LYS A 98 -5.15 15.38 7.45
C LYS A 98 -6.11 15.23 6.27
N THR A 99 -6.58 16.34 5.73
CA THR A 99 -7.61 16.39 4.67
C THR A 99 -7.23 15.58 3.43
N ALA A 100 -5.97 15.62 3.00
CA ALA A 100 -5.48 14.86 1.85
C ALA A 100 -5.60 13.34 2.06
N LEU A 101 -5.11 12.83 3.19
CA LEU A 101 -5.20 11.40 3.53
C LEU A 101 -6.66 10.97 3.70
N ARG A 102 -7.49 11.79 4.36
CA ARG A 102 -8.92 11.51 4.51
C ARG A 102 -9.65 11.45 3.18
N GLY A 103 -9.31 12.35 2.24
CA GLY A 103 -9.84 12.34 0.88
C GLY A 103 -9.46 11.05 0.14
N GLU A 104 -8.19 10.62 0.22
CA GLU A 104 -7.74 9.38 -0.41
C GLU A 104 -8.43 8.13 0.18
N ILE A 105 -8.65 8.10 1.50
CA ILE A 105 -9.41 7.02 2.16
C ILE A 105 -10.83 6.95 1.60
N GLN A 106 -11.52 8.08 1.48
CA GLN A 106 -12.88 8.15 0.94
C GLN A 106 -12.93 7.71 -0.53
N ASN A 107 -12.00 8.18 -1.36
CA ASN A 107 -11.88 7.78 -2.76
C ASN A 107 -11.68 6.27 -2.90
N THR A 108 -10.81 5.70 -2.07
CA THR A 108 -10.52 4.26 -2.07
C THR A 108 -11.77 3.45 -1.69
N LEU A 109 -12.51 3.87 -0.66
CA LEU A 109 -13.76 3.22 -0.27
C LEU A 109 -14.81 3.28 -1.37
N GLN A 110 -14.92 4.40 -2.08
CA GLN A 110 -15.83 4.53 -3.21
C GLN A 110 -15.45 3.59 -4.36
N ALA A 111 -14.15 3.52 -4.69
CA ALA A 111 -13.63 2.64 -5.73
C ALA A 111 -13.87 1.15 -5.41
N LEU A 112 -13.70 0.75 -4.15
CA LEU A 112 -13.94 -0.64 -3.72
C LEU A 112 -15.42 -1.00 -3.72
N ARG A 113 -16.30 -0.12 -3.25
CA ARG A 113 -17.76 -0.36 -3.24
C ARG A 113 -18.36 -0.40 -4.65
N GLY A 114 -17.80 0.34 -5.59
CA GLY A 114 -18.25 0.33 -6.99
C GLY A 114 -17.86 -0.93 -7.77
N LYS A 115 -17.10 -1.84 -7.18
CA LYS A 115 -16.69 -3.12 -7.79
C LYS A 115 -17.60 -4.30 -7.42
N GLN A 116 -18.59 -4.09 -6.54
CA GLN A 116 -19.60 -5.10 -6.17
C GLN A 116 -20.63 -5.30 -7.28
#